data_AF-A0AAD1TP63-F1
#
_entry.id   AF-A0AAD1TP63-F1
#
_cell.length_a   1.000
_cell.length_b   1.000
_cell.length_c   1.000
_cell.angle_alpha   90.00
_cell.angle_beta   90.00
_cell.angle_gamma   90.00
#
_symmetry.space_group_name_H-M   'P 1'
#
loop_
_entity.id
_entity.type
_entity.pdbx_description
1 polymer ?
#
loop_
_entity_poly.entity_id
_entity_poly.type
_entity_poly.pdbx_seq_one_letter_code
_entity_poly.pdbx_strand_id
1 'polypeptide(L)'
;MDSVGHLKIADFGLALENIRGRKKAKEHAGTLGYIAPELLLKEPAMRLGRKGLIRSHSFFQSIDWEELEAGRVEPPFTLSTPSMDEVKSVVMQEKALSSAEPLKTPVGPENQKLFCGFSFISPQFKISSQSTAATPL
;
A
#
# COMPACT_ATOMS: atom_id res chain seq x y z
N MET A 1 7.10 6.30 -12.04
CA MET A 1 6.58 7.49 -11.35
C MET A 1 5.85 8.30 -12.38
N ASP A 2 4.55 8.47 -12.23
CA ASP A 2 3.83 9.47 -13.01
C ASP A 2 4.03 10.86 -12.35
N SER A 3 3.66 11.92 -13.08
CA SER A 3 3.78 13.31 -12.67
C SER A 3 2.89 13.70 -11.47
N VAL A 4 2.15 12.73 -10.90
CA VAL A 4 1.20 12.93 -9.79
C VAL A 4 1.68 12.22 -8.52
N GLY A 5 2.78 11.46 -8.57
CA GLY A 5 3.39 10.84 -7.40
C GLY A 5 2.69 9.57 -6.92
N HIS A 6 1.87 8.93 -7.75
CA HIS A 6 1.26 7.65 -7.38
C HIS A 6 2.28 6.52 -7.55
N LEU A 7 2.63 5.88 -6.44
CA LEU A 7 3.32 4.60 -6.44
C LEU A 7 2.26 3.49 -6.51
N LYS A 8 1.92 3.05 -7.73
CA LYS A 8 1.03 1.90 -7.94
C LYS A 8 1.81 0.62 -7.61
N ILE A 9 1.77 0.20 -6.35
CA ILE A 9 2.31 -1.11 -5.93
C ILE A 9 1.21 -2.15 -6.22
N ALA A 10 1.50 -3.08 -7.13
CA ALA A 10 0.74 -4.31 -7.24
C ALA A 10 1.31 -5.31 -6.23
N ASP A 11 0.50 -5.78 -5.29
CA ASP A 11 0.83 -6.92 -4.44
C ASP A 11 0.46 -8.20 -5.18
N PHE A 12 1.44 -9.06 -5.46
CA PHE A 12 1.22 -10.35 -6.14
C PHE A 12 0.75 -11.45 -5.17
N GLY A 13 0.36 -11.11 -3.94
CA GLY A 13 -0.18 -12.07 -2.97
C GLY A 13 0.85 -13.11 -2.54
N LEU A 14 2.13 -12.74 -2.48
CA LEU A 14 3.25 -13.63 -2.14
C LEU A 14 3.51 -13.72 -0.63
N ALA A 15 2.56 -13.31 0.20
CA ALA A 15 2.68 -13.36 1.64
C ALA A 15 2.70 -14.81 2.14
N LEU A 16 3.76 -15.19 2.86
CA LEU A 16 3.86 -16.48 3.52
C LEU A 16 4.01 -16.25 5.02
N GLU A 17 3.13 -16.86 5.80
CA GLU A 17 3.18 -16.77 7.26
C GLU A 17 4.30 -17.63 7.84
N ASN A 18 4.68 -17.34 9.09
CA ASN A 18 5.60 -18.16 9.88
C ASN A 18 7.05 -18.31 9.36
N ILE A 19 7.49 -17.43 8.45
CA ILE A 19 8.92 -17.31 8.13
C ILE A 19 9.67 -16.67 9.31
N ARG A 20 10.37 -17.49 10.10
CA ARG A 20 11.19 -17.03 11.23
C ARG A 20 12.69 -17.10 10.92
N GLY A 21 13.44 -16.07 11.33
CA GLY A 21 14.90 -16.02 11.17
C GLY A 21 15.35 -15.91 9.71
N ARG A 22 16.52 -16.49 9.37
CA ARG A 22 17.05 -16.50 7.98
C ARG A 22 16.48 -17.63 7.10
N LYS A 23 15.35 -18.22 7.48
CA LYS A 23 14.72 -19.27 6.67
C LYS A 23 14.17 -18.66 5.38
N LYS A 24 14.58 -19.22 4.23
CA LYS A 24 14.01 -18.87 2.93
C LYS A 24 12.77 -19.71 2.68
N ALA A 25 11.70 -19.10 2.17
CA ALA A 25 10.56 -19.85 1.64
C ALA A 25 11.03 -20.78 0.53
N LYS A 26 10.70 -22.07 0.63
CA LYS A 26 10.95 -23.08 -0.41
C LYS A 26 9.67 -23.48 -1.14
N GLU A 27 8.52 -23.10 -0.60
CA GLU A 27 7.19 -23.42 -1.12
C GLU A 27 6.66 -22.26 -1.96
N HIS A 28 5.75 -22.57 -2.88
CA HIS A 28 5.11 -21.56 -3.72
C HIS A 28 4.11 -20.78 -2.90
N ALA A 29 4.23 -19.44 -2.87
CA ALA A 29 3.25 -18.53 -2.29
C ALA A 29 2.42 -17.89 -3.41
N GLY A 30 1.18 -17.51 -3.09
CA GLY A 30 0.22 -16.98 -4.05
C GLY A 30 -0.51 -18.07 -4.86
N THR A 31 -1.47 -17.65 -5.69
CA THR A 31 -2.19 -18.57 -6.57
C THR A 31 -1.41 -18.75 -7.87
N LEU A 32 -0.81 -19.92 -8.06
CA LEU A 32 0.10 -20.21 -9.19
C LEU A 32 -0.49 -19.89 -10.58
N GLY A 33 -1.80 -19.95 -10.75
CA GLY A 33 -2.49 -19.57 -11.99
C GLY A 33 -2.54 -18.07 -12.28
N TYR A 34 -2.19 -17.22 -11.31
CA TYR A 34 -2.26 -15.75 -11.39
C TYR A 34 -0.87 -15.08 -11.47
N ILE A 35 0.20 -15.87 -11.64
CA ILE A 35 1.57 -15.36 -11.66
C ILE A 35 2.29 -15.83 -12.92
N ALA A 36 2.77 -14.89 -13.74
CA ALA A 36 3.67 -15.19 -14.84
C ALA A 36 5.01 -15.73 -14.28
N PRO A 37 5.49 -16.91 -14.70
CA PRO A 37 6.68 -17.55 -14.11
C PRO A 37 7.94 -16.70 -14.26
N GLU A 38 8.03 -15.86 -15.30
CA GLU A 38 9.14 -14.95 -15.56
C GLU A 38 9.29 -13.85 -14.49
N LEU A 39 8.24 -13.56 -13.72
CA LEU A 39 8.30 -12.67 -12.55
C LEU A 39 9.13 -13.28 -11.40
N LEU A 40 9.16 -14.61 -11.31
CA LEU A 40 9.81 -15.33 -10.22
C LEU A 40 11.24 -15.80 -10.55
N LEU A 41 11.81 -15.30 -11.66
CA LEU A 41 13.17 -15.64 -12.04
C LEU A 41 14.17 -15.19 -10.95
N LYS A 42 15.03 -16.15 -10.56
CA LYS A 42 16.05 -15.97 -9.52
C LYS A 42 17.08 -14.92 -9.93
N GLU A 43 17.47 -14.92 -11.20
CA GLU A 43 18.39 -13.94 -11.79
C GLU A 43 17.65 -12.60 -12.00
N PRO A 44 17.96 -11.54 -11.22
CA PRO A 44 17.22 -10.29 -11.31
C PRO A 44 17.29 -9.64 -12.69
N ALA A 45 18.42 -9.78 -13.40
CA ALA A 45 18.58 -9.22 -14.75
C ALA A 45 17.63 -9.83 -15.79
N MET A 46 17.15 -11.04 -15.55
CA MET A 46 16.27 -11.77 -16.48
C MET A 46 14.79 -11.65 -16.09
N ARG A 47 14.48 -11.14 -14.90
CA ARG A 47 13.13 -11.03 -14.37
C ARG A 47 12.25 -10.12 -15.24
N LEU A 48 11.01 -10.55 -15.49
CA LEU A 48 10.02 -9.73 -16.20
C LEU A 48 9.85 -8.37 -15.52
N GLY A 49 9.79 -7.29 -16.31
CA GLY A 49 9.78 -5.91 -15.80
C GLY A 49 11.18 -5.30 -15.65
N ARG A 50 12.23 -6.12 -15.50
CA ARG A 50 13.63 -5.70 -15.74
C ARG A 50 14.08 -6.05 -17.15
N LYS A 51 13.65 -7.22 -17.64
CA LYS A 51 13.78 -7.65 -19.02
C LYS A 51 12.38 -7.79 -19.63
N GLY A 52 12.06 -6.93 -20.60
CA GLY A 52 10.74 -6.86 -21.22
C GLY A 52 9.70 -6.11 -20.38
N LEU A 53 8.58 -5.76 -21.01
CA LEU A 53 7.49 -5.01 -20.38
C LEU A 53 6.45 -5.98 -19.81
N ILE A 54 6.01 -5.71 -18.57
CA ILE A 54 4.94 -6.50 -17.92
C ILE A 54 3.66 -6.46 -18.76
N ARG A 55 3.28 -5.27 -19.24
CA ARG A 55 2.00 -5.06 -19.96
C ARG A 55 1.88 -5.81 -21.28
N SER A 56 2.99 -6.14 -21.93
CA SER A 56 2.99 -6.82 -23.24
C SER A 56 3.16 -8.33 -23.16
N HIS A 57 3.30 -8.88 -21.95
CA HIS A 57 3.50 -10.32 -21.78
C HIS A 57 2.21 -11.08 -22.08
N SER A 58 2.29 -12.22 -22.77
CA SER A 58 1.12 -13.03 -23.16
C SER A 58 0.25 -13.44 -21.99
N PHE A 59 0.83 -13.63 -20.80
CA PHE A 59 0.07 -13.90 -19.58
C PHE A 59 -0.95 -12.79 -19.25
N PHE A 60 -0.62 -11.53 -19.54
CA PHE A 60 -1.47 -10.36 -19.26
C PHE A 60 -2.22 -9.85 -20.48
N GLN A 61 -2.26 -10.61 -21.59
CA GLN A 61 -2.86 -10.15 -22.85
C GLN A 61 -4.37 -9.89 -22.76
N SER A 62 -5.05 -10.50 -21.79
CA SER A 62 -6.49 -10.30 -21.53
C SER A 62 -6.79 -9.02 -20.76
N ILE A 63 -5.77 -8.33 -20.24
CA ILE A 63 -5.93 -7.11 -19.45
C ILE A 63 -5.98 -5.91 -20.40
N ASP A 64 -7.11 -5.22 -20.40
CA ASP A 64 -7.16 -3.85 -20.87
C ASP A 64 -6.57 -2.92 -19.79
N TRP A 65 -5.35 -2.45 -20.04
CA TRP A 65 -4.61 -1.63 -19.09
C TRP A 65 -5.18 -0.22 -18.94
N GLU A 66 -5.88 0.30 -19.95
CA GLU A 66 -6.50 1.61 -19.90
C GLU A 66 -7.75 1.58 -19.02
N GLU A 67 -8.60 0.58 -19.23
CA GLU A 67 -9.79 0.33 -18.39
C GLU A 67 -9.41 0.01 -16.94
N LEU A 68 -8.37 -0.81 -16.75
CA LEU A 68 -7.88 -1.17 -15.42
C LEU A 68 -7.37 0.07 -14.66
N GLU A 69 -6.56 0.92 -15.31
CA GLU A 69 -6.02 2.12 -14.68
C GLU A 69 -7.07 3.20 -14.42
N ALA A 70 -8.12 3.22 -15.22
CA ALA A 70 -9.30 4.06 -14.99
C ALA A 70 -10.24 3.50 -13.91
N GLY A 71 -9.97 2.30 -13.38
CA GLY A 71 -10.80 1.65 -12.36
C GLY A 71 -12.15 1.15 -12.89
N ARG A 72 -12.26 0.88 -14.19
CA ARG A 72 -13.49 0.42 -14.87
C ARG A 72 -13.61 -1.10 -14.97
N VAL A 73 -12.52 -1.82 -14.75
CA VAL A 73 -12.51 -3.29 -14.68
C VAL A 73 -13.00 -3.73 -13.30
N GLU A 74 -14.09 -4.51 -13.25
CA GLU A 74 -14.58 -5.06 -11.99
C GLU A 74 -13.57 -6.05 -11.40
N PRO A 75 -13.27 -5.95 -10.09
CA PRO A 75 -12.35 -6.86 -9.45
C PRO A 75 -12.95 -8.28 -9.42
N PRO A 76 -12.16 -9.33 -9.71
CA PRO A 76 -12.65 -10.72 -9.74
C PRO A 76 -13.10 -11.25 -8.37
N PHE A 77 -12.74 -10.55 -7.30
CA PHE A 77 -13.18 -10.80 -5.94
C PHE A 77 -13.66 -9.50 -5.31
N THR A 78 -14.93 -9.45 -4.95
CA THR A 78 -15.48 -8.40 -4.10
C THR A 78 -15.51 -8.92 -2.68
N LEU A 79 -14.69 -8.35 -1.79
CA LEU A 79 -14.88 -8.54 -0.37
C LEU A 79 -16.22 -7.89 -0.01
N SER A 80 -17.12 -8.66 0.61
CA SER A 80 -18.35 -8.11 1.17
C SER A 80 -17.97 -6.95 2.08
N THR A 81 -18.51 -5.75 1.82
CA THR A 81 -18.22 -4.59 2.65
C THR A 81 -18.65 -4.92 4.07
N PRO A 82 -17.72 -4.99 5.05
CA PRO A 82 -18.13 -5.17 6.42
C PRO A 82 -19.06 -4.03 6.81
N SER A 83 -20.08 -4.31 7.62
CA SER A 83 -20.94 -3.26 8.15
C SER A 83 -20.07 -2.19 8.82
N MET A 84 -20.51 -0.93 8.82
CA MET A 84 -19.83 0.12 9.58
C MET A 84 -19.66 -0.27 11.06
N ASP A 85 -20.51 -1.16 11.58
CA ASP A 85 -20.40 -1.69 12.94
C ASP A 85 -19.32 -2.78 13.10
N GLU A 86 -19.06 -3.57 12.06
CA GLU A 86 -17.93 -4.52 12.02
C GLU A 86 -16.60 -3.76 11.86
N VAL A 87 -16.58 -2.69 11.05
CA VAL A 87 -15.39 -1.82 10.96
C VAL A 87 -15.12 -1.14 12.30
N LYS A 88 -16.16 -0.64 12.97
CA LYS A 88 -16.02 -0.05 14.31
C LYS A 88 -15.51 -1.06 15.33
N SER A 89 -15.91 -2.34 15.28
CA SER A 89 -15.43 -3.32 16.26
C SER A 89 -13.94 -3.60 16.10
N VAL A 90 -13.44 -3.73 14.86
CA VAL A 90 -12.00 -3.88 14.56
C VAL A 90 -11.22 -2.63 14.96
N VAL A 91 -11.72 -1.44 14.61
CA VAL A 91 -11.08 -0.15 14.94
C VAL A 91 -11.10 0.11 16.45
N MET A 92 -12.16 -0.26 17.18
CA MET A 92 -12.25 -0.15 18.64
C MET A 92 -11.23 -1.07 19.34
N GLN A 93 -10.93 -2.23 18.75
CA GLN A 93 -9.93 -3.15 19.27
C GLN A 93 -8.50 -2.63 19.07
N GLU A 94 -8.21 -1.93 17.96
CA GLU A 94 -6.94 -1.19 17.77
C GLU A 94 -6.86 0.12 18.56
N LYS A 95 -7.98 0.76 18.90
CA LYS A 95 -7.98 2.00 19.69
C LYS A 95 -7.38 1.81 21.09
N ALA A 96 -7.38 0.58 21.61
CA ALA A 96 -6.64 0.21 22.82
C ALA A 96 -5.10 0.32 22.65
N LEU A 97 -4.57 0.20 21.42
CA LEU A 97 -3.16 0.42 21.08
C LEU A 97 -2.85 1.89 20.77
N SER A 98 -3.82 2.65 20.26
CA SER A 98 -3.68 4.10 20.01
C SER A 98 -3.81 4.97 21.27
N SER A 99 -4.25 4.40 22.40
CA SER A 99 -4.30 5.07 23.71
C SER A 99 -2.99 4.96 24.49
N ALA A 100 -1.86 4.73 23.81
CA ALA A 100 -0.58 5.01 24.44
C ALA A 100 -0.54 6.50 24.77
N GLU A 101 -0.51 6.84 26.07
CA GLU A 101 -0.18 8.20 26.47
C GLU A 101 1.08 8.63 25.71
N PRO A 102 1.18 9.89 25.25
CA PRO A 102 2.40 10.37 24.64
C PRO A 102 3.55 9.99 25.56
N LEU A 103 4.50 9.17 25.10
CA LEU A 103 5.71 8.93 25.84
C LEU A 103 6.27 10.31 26.18
N LYS A 104 6.26 10.66 27.47
CA LYS A 104 6.76 11.93 28.00
C LYS A 104 8.29 11.99 27.92
N THR A 105 8.88 11.48 26.85
CA THR A 105 10.20 11.88 26.43
C THR A 105 9.99 13.17 25.64
N PRO A 106 10.35 14.34 26.18
CA PRO A 106 10.34 15.56 25.38
C PRO A 106 11.25 15.27 24.19
N VAL A 107 10.68 15.28 22.98
CA VAL A 107 11.50 15.39 21.77
C VAL A 107 12.14 16.76 21.91
N GLY A 108 13.39 16.79 22.34
CA GLY A 108 14.13 18.03 22.49
C GLY A 108 14.25 18.73 21.14
N PRO A 109 14.41 20.06 21.13
CA PRO A 109 14.40 20.89 19.92
C PRO A 109 15.41 20.44 18.84
N GLU A 110 16.41 19.62 19.22
CA GLU A 110 17.36 18.98 18.32
C GLU A 110 16.71 18.04 17.29
N ASN A 111 15.61 17.38 17.64
CA ASN A 111 14.96 16.36 16.79
C ASN A 111 13.78 16.91 15.98
N GLN A 112 13.18 18.06 16.34
CA GLN A 112 12.09 18.67 15.55
C GLN A 112 12.52 18.99 14.12
N LYS A 113 13.79 19.30 13.89
CA LYS A 113 14.32 19.52 12.54
C LYS A 113 14.24 18.28 11.65
N LEU A 114 14.20 17.07 12.21
CA LEU A 114 14.03 15.82 11.45
C LEU A 114 12.66 15.75 10.76
N PHE A 115 11.66 16.49 11.25
CA PHE A 115 10.30 16.51 10.72
C PHE A 115 10.02 17.74 9.82
N CYS A 116 11.05 18.53 9.50
CA CYS A 116 10.91 19.59 8.51
C CYS A 116 10.51 18.99 7.15
N GLY A 117 9.41 19.50 6.56
CA GLY A 117 8.87 18.97 5.30
C GLY A 117 7.96 17.74 5.44
N PHE A 118 7.62 17.34 6.67
CA PHE A 118 6.72 16.20 6.90
C PHE A 118 5.26 16.50 6.52
N SER A 119 4.79 17.72 6.75
CA SER A 119 3.40 18.10 6.47
C SER A 119 3.14 18.19 4.97
N PHE A 120 2.16 17.42 4.49
CA PHE A 120 1.67 17.44 3.12
C PHE A 120 0.14 17.54 3.10
N ILE A 121 -0.40 18.43 2.28
CA ILE A 121 -1.83 18.51 1.96
C ILE A 121 -1.94 18.30 0.46
N SER A 122 -2.76 17.33 0.04
CA SER A 122 -3.03 17.11 -1.38
C SER A 122 -3.60 18.40 -2.00
N PRO A 123 -3.05 18.90 -3.12
CA PRO A 123 -3.59 20.09 -3.80
C PRO A 123 -5.04 19.94 -4.25
N GLN A 124 -5.52 18.70 -4.39
CA GLN A 124 -6.90 18.39 -4.75
C GLN A 124 -7.86 18.47 -3.56
N PHE A 125 -7.33 18.52 -2.33
CA PHE A 125 -8.12 18.62 -1.12
C PHE A 125 -8.62 20.05 -0.94
N LYS A 126 -9.89 20.28 -1.31
CA LYS A 126 -10.57 21.54 -1.02
C LYS A 126 -10.93 21.57 0.46
N ILE A 127 -10.18 22.34 1.25
CA ILE A 127 -10.61 22.70 2.60
C ILE A 127 -11.86 23.57 2.45
N SER A 128 -13.04 23.03 2.74
CA SER A 128 -14.19 23.88 3.01
C SER A 128 -13.82 24.72 4.23
N SER A 129 -13.77 26.03 4.05
CA SER A 129 -13.42 26.96 5.12
C SER A 129 -14.49 26.92 6.21
N GLN A 130 -14.35 26.02 7.18
CA GLN A 130 -14.79 26.30 8.53
C GLN A 130 -13.57 26.77 9.31
N SER A 131 -13.42 28.09 9.31
CA SER A 131 -12.47 28.79 10.16
C SER A 131 -12.81 28.53 11.63
N THR A 132 -11.99 27.73 12.30
CA THR A 132 -11.75 27.92 13.73
C THR A 132 -10.26 28.10 13.92
N ALA A 133 -9.85 29.36 14.05
CA ALA A 133 -8.51 29.74 14.48
C ALA A 133 -8.22 29.08 15.84
N ALA A 134 -7.22 28.21 15.90
CA ALA A 134 -6.62 27.81 17.16
C ALA A 134 -5.61 28.90 17.55
N THR A 135 -5.99 29.72 18.53
CA THR A 135 -5.08 30.65 19.20
C THR A 135 -3.98 29.85 19.93
N PRO A 136 -2.69 30.16 19.76
CA PRO A 136 -1.63 29.47 20.49
C PRO A 136 -1.61 29.92 21.97
N LEU A 137 -1.26 28.98 22.85
CA LEU A 137 -0.87 29.23 24.25
C LEU A 137 0.52 29.90 24.32
#